data_AF-A0A967LL13-F1
#
_entry.id   AF-A0A967LL13-F1
#
_cell.length_a   1.000
_cell.length_b   1.000
_cell.length_c   1.000
_cell.angle_alpha   90.00
_cell.angle_beta   90.00
_cell.angle_gamma   90.00
#
_symmetry.space_group_name_H-M   'P 1'
#
loop_
_entity.id
_entity.type
_entity.pdbx_description
1 polymer ?
#
loop_
_entity_poly.entity_id
_entity_poly.type
_entity_poly.pdbx_seq_one_letter_code
_entity_poly.pdbx_strand_id
1 'polypeptide(L)'
;DDHTFFAPGYPLEEVFDPTGAGDAFAGGFMGWLAYVGSTDVEELRRAMIYGSATGSLVCERMGVGRLRDVELAEVHERVREFRRMTAFEHPVSVHG
;
A
#
# COMPACT_ATOMS: atom_id res chain seq x y z
N ASP A 1 -12.55 -11.89 15.28
CA ASP A 1 -11.36 -11.07 15.53
C ASP A 1 -11.55 -9.66 14.99
N ASP A 2 -11.94 -8.72 15.86
CA ASP A 2 -12.19 -7.31 15.52
C ASP A 2 -10.93 -6.50 15.18
N HIS A 3 -9.76 -7.14 15.19
CA HIS A 3 -8.45 -6.51 14.97
C HIS A 3 -7.73 -6.97 13.71
N THR A 4 -8.30 -7.90 12.95
CA THR A 4 -7.68 -8.36 11.70
C THR A 4 -7.97 -7.40 10.57
N PHE A 5 -6.92 -6.97 9.84
CA PHE A 5 -7.03 -6.16 8.64
C PHE A 5 -6.26 -6.83 7.50
N PHE A 6 -6.89 -6.90 6.33
CA PHE A 6 -6.29 -7.46 5.12
C PHE A 6 -6.07 -6.35 4.10
N ALA A 7 -4.83 -6.13 3.72
CA ALA A 7 -4.48 -5.37 2.53
C ALA A 7 -4.32 -6.33 1.35
N PRO A 8 -4.87 -6.04 0.16
CA PRO A 8 -4.65 -6.89 -1.01
C PRO A 8 -3.16 -6.85 -1.42
N GLY A 9 -2.66 -7.91 -2.05
CA GLY A 9 -1.39 -7.80 -2.77
C GLY A 9 -1.54 -6.90 -3.99
N TYR A 10 -0.58 -6.01 -4.27
CA TYR A 10 -0.61 -5.22 -5.50
C TYR A 10 -0.22 -6.09 -6.70
N PRO A 11 -1.06 -6.17 -7.75
CA PRO A 11 -0.74 -6.95 -8.94
C PRO A 11 0.36 -6.25 -9.73
N LEU A 12 1.48 -6.95 -9.91
CA LEU A 12 2.60 -6.50 -10.72
C LEU A 12 2.59 -7.30 -12.04
N GLU A 13 2.73 -6.61 -13.18
CA GLU A 13 2.84 -7.29 -14.49
C GLU A 13 4.10 -8.15 -14.57
N GLU A 14 5.23 -7.62 -14.08
CA GLU A 14 6.47 -8.35 -13.85
C GLU A 14 7.05 -7.99 -12.47
N VAL A 15 7.55 -9.00 -11.76
CA VAL A 15 8.32 -8.79 -10.53
C VAL A 15 9.79 -8.71 -10.93
N PHE A 16 10.40 -7.53 -10.82
CA PHE A 16 11.77 -7.30 -11.29
C PHE A 16 12.81 -7.69 -10.24
N ASP A 17 12.75 -7.08 -9.05
CA ASP A 17 13.66 -7.37 -7.93
C ASP A 17 12.92 -7.14 -6.59
N PRO A 18 12.66 -8.20 -5.79
CA PRO A 18 11.98 -8.05 -4.51
C PRO A 18 12.89 -7.52 -3.39
N THR A 19 14.20 -7.38 -3.64
CA THR A 19 15.15 -6.97 -2.61
C THR A 19 14.81 -5.57 -2.09
N GLY A 20 14.66 -5.43 -0.77
CA GLY A 20 14.34 -4.16 -0.13
C GLY A 20 12.84 -3.83 -0.06
N ALA A 21 11.95 -4.64 -0.62
CA ALA A 21 10.50 -4.40 -0.54
C ALA A 21 9.98 -4.36 0.91
N GLY A 22 10.58 -5.17 1.80
CA GLY A 22 10.27 -5.16 3.23
C GLY A 22 10.73 -3.89 3.95
N ASP A 23 11.93 -3.40 3.63
CA ASP A 23 12.45 -2.14 4.19
C ASP A 23 11.65 -0.94 3.67
N ALA A 24 11.25 -0.97 2.41
CA ALA A 24 10.36 -0.01 1.78
C ALA A 24 8.98 0.00 2.44
N PHE A 25 8.43 -1.19 2.70
CA PHE A 25 7.19 -1.34 3.45
C PHE A 25 7.31 -0.71 4.84
N ALA A 26 8.37 -1.06 5.59
CA ALA A 26 8.59 -0.53 6.92
C ALA A 26 8.75 1.00 6.90
N GLY A 27 9.46 1.53 5.90
CA GLY A 27 9.64 2.97 5.68
C GLY A 27 8.32 3.69 5.40
N GLY A 28 7.49 3.17 4.49
CA GLY A 28 6.17 3.74 4.18
C GLY A 28 5.21 3.66 5.37
N PHE A 29 5.22 2.54 6.09
CA PHE A 29 4.40 2.33 7.29
C PHE A 29 4.77 3.33 8.41
N MET A 30 6.06 3.38 8.77
CA MET A 30 6.56 4.27 9.82
C MET A 30 6.44 5.74 9.40
N GLY A 31 6.64 6.04 8.12
CA GLY A 31 6.49 7.38 7.55
C GLY A 31 5.07 7.92 7.69
N TRP A 32 4.05 7.09 7.44
CA TRP A 32 2.66 7.49 7.66
C TRP A 32 2.40 7.80 9.14
N LEU A 33 2.76 6.89 10.05
CA LEU A 33 2.54 7.08 11.49
C LEU A 33 3.26 8.32 12.03
N ALA A 34 4.48 8.58 11.57
CA ALA A 34 5.23 9.77 11.93
C ALA A 34 4.56 11.06 11.40
N TYR A 35 3.98 11.01 10.20
CA TYR A 35 3.26 12.13 9.61
C TYR A 35 1.96 12.47 10.37
N VAL A 36 1.17 11.45 10.74
CA VAL A 36 -0.11 11.67 11.44
C VAL A 36 0.04 11.81 12.96
N GLY A 37 1.14 11.32 13.54
CA GLY A 37 1.38 11.37 14.99
C GLY A 37 0.42 10.51 15.82
N SER A 38 -0.22 9.51 15.23
CA SER A 38 -1.17 8.60 15.89
C SER A 38 -0.91 7.15 15.49
N THR A 39 -1.20 6.24 16.42
CA THR A 39 -1.15 4.78 16.25
C THR A 39 -2.52 4.13 16.49
N ASP A 40 -3.60 4.90 16.33
CA ASP A 40 -4.96 4.37 16.44
C ASP A 40 -5.21 3.32 15.36
N VAL A 41 -6.17 2.40 15.59
CA VAL A 41 -6.44 1.26 14.69
C VAL A 41 -6.67 1.70 13.25
N GLU A 42 -7.34 2.82 13.04
CA GLU A 42 -7.55 3.35 11.69
C GLU A 42 -6.24 3.82 11.03
N GLU A 43 -5.35 4.46 11.79
CA GLU A 43 -4.05 4.90 11.30
C GLU A 43 -3.11 3.74 11.06
N LEU A 44 -3.18 2.67 11.85
CA LEU A 44 -2.47 1.43 11.57
C LEU A 44 -2.93 0.80 10.27
N ARG A 45 -4.24 0.79 9.99
CA ARG A 45 -4.79 0.31 8.70
C ARG A 45 -4.33 1.18 7.53
N ARG A 46 -4.30 2.51 7.71
CA ARG A 46 -3.75 3.42 6.69
C ARG A 46 -2.25 3.19 6.49
N ALA A 47 -1.47 3.08 7.55
CA ALA A 47 -0.04 2.78 7.51
C ALA A 47 0.25 1.47 6.78
N MET A 48 -0.56 0.43 6.98
CA MET A 48 -0.47 -0.83 6.23
C MET A 48 -0.58 -0.58 4.71
N ILE A 49 -1.53 0.25 4.27
CA ILE A 49 -1.68 0.56 2.84
C ILE A 49 -0.50 1.39 2.30
N TYR A 50 -0.01 2.37 3.05
CA TYR A 50 1.17 3.16 2.66
C TYR A 50 2.45 2.31 2.59
N GLY A 51 2.63 1.38 3.54
CA GLY A 51 3.71 0.40 3.50
C GLY A 51 3.60 -0.51 2.27
N SER A 52 2.42 -1.10 2.03
CA SER A 52 2.19 -1.97 0.87
C SER A 52 2.40 -1.24 -0.46
N ALA A 53 1.97 0.02 -0.56
CA ALA A 53 2.21 0.87 -1.71
C ALA A 53 3.71 1.08 -1.96
N THR A 54 4.45 1.49 -0.94
CA THR A 54 5.90 1.75 -1.04
C THR A 54 6.67 0.47 -1.39
N GLY A 55 6.35 -0.65 -0.75
CA GLY A 55 6.94 -1.95 -1.07
C GLY A 55 6.67 -2.41 -2.51
N SER A 56 5.45 -2.17 -3.02
CA SER A 56 5.11 -2.55 -4.40
C SER A 56 5.89 -1.77 -5.46
N LEU A 57 6.23 -0.50 -5.22
CA LEU A 57 7.01 0.33 -6.15
C LEU A 57 8.46 -0.17 -6.28
N VAL A 58 9.02 -0.67 -5.17
CA VAL A 58 10.35 -1.30 -5.14
C VAL A 58 10.35 -2.59 -5.94
N CYS A 59 9.36 -3.46 -5.73
CA CYS A 59 9.23 -4.72 -6.49
C CYS A 59 9.06 -4.53 -8.00
N GLU A 60 8.38 -3.46 -8.44
CA GLU A 60 7.97 -3.27 -9.83
C GLU A 60 9.12 -2.81 -10.74
N ARG A 61 9.95 -1.86 -10.29
CA ARG A 61 10.96 -1.23 -11.17
C ARG A 61 12.25 -0.82 -10.47
N MET A 62 12.30 -0.93 -9.14
CA MET A 62 13.27 -0.21 -8.33
C MET A 62 13.89 -1.17 -7.33
N GLY A 63 14.87 -1.98 -7.76
CA GLY A 63 15.76 -2.64 -6.81
C GLY A 63 16.35 -1.64 -5.80
N VAL A 64 16.86 -2.13 -4.67
CA VAL A 64 17.22 -1.35 -3.46
C VAL A 64 17.95 -0.02 -3.69
N GLY A 65 18.76 0.08 -4.75
CA GLY A 65 19.53 1.28 -5.10
C GLY A 65 18.70 2.50 -5.52
N ARG A 66 17.40 2.33 -5.82
CA ARG A 66 16.49 3.38 -6.31
C ARG A 66 15.39 3.77 -5.34
N LEU A 67 15.43 3.29 -4.09
CA LEU A 67 14.48 3.70 -3.05
C LEU A 67 14.41 5.23 -2.85
N ARG A 68 15.53 5.92 -3.13
CA ARG A 68 15.66 7.37 -3.08
C ARG A 68 14.92 8.10 -4.18
N ASP A 69 14.58 7.42 -5.27
CA ASP A 69 13.94 7.98 -6.45
C ASP A 69 12.40 7.91 -6.35
N VAL A 70 11.86 7.20 -5.34
CA VAL A 70 10.41 7.10 -5.14
C VAL A 70 9.88 8.46 -4.69
N GLU A 71 9.04 9.06 -5.52
CA GLU A 71 8.39 10.32 -5.21
C GLU A 71 7.11 10.11 -4.39
N LEU A 72 6.80 11.06 -3.50
CA LEU A 72 5.57 11.02 -2.70
C LEU A 72 4.31 10.97 -3.59
N ALA A 73 4.36 11.58 -4.77
CA ALA A 73 3.27 11.54 -5.74
C ALA A 73 3.00 10.13 -6.26
N GLU A 74 4.04 9.33 -6.50
CA GLU A 74 3.92 7.93 -6.92
C GLU A 74 3.32 7.07 -5.81
N VAL A 75 3.76 7.29 -4.56
CA VAL A 75 3.18 6.62 -3.38
C VAL A 75 1.70 6.94 -3.27
N HIS A 76 1.31 8.21 -3.39
CA HIS A 76 -0.10 8.60 -3.32
C HIS A 76 -0.93 8.00 -4.44
N GLU A 77 -0.41 7.92 -5.66
CA GLU A 77 -1.10 7.27 -6.76
C GLU A 77 -1.28 5.78 -6.50
N ARG A 78 -0.22 5.11 -6.04
CA ARG A 78 -0.28 3.70 -5.65
C ARG A 78 -1.31 3.46 -4.54
N VAL A 79 -1.37 4.31 -3.52
CA VAL A 79 -2.41 4.23 -2.47
C VAL A 79 -3.82 4.38 -3.05
N ARG A 80 -4.03 5.27 -4.03
CA ARG A 80 -5.33 5.38 -4.73
C ARG A 80 -5.68 4.10 -5.50
N GLU A 81 -4.70 3.43 -6.10
CA GLU A 81 -4.90 2.15 -6.77
C GLU A 81 -5.30 1.06 -5.79
N PHE A 82 -4.63 0.94 -4.65
CA PHE A 82 -5.03 0.03 -3.56
C PHE A 82 -6.48 0.28 -3.12
N ARG A 83 -6.88 1.55 -2.98
CA ARG A 83 -8.28 1.90 -2.67
C ARG A 83 -9.24 1.49 -3.78
N ARG A 84 -8.86 1.66 -5.05
CA ARG A 84 -9.68 1.26 -6.21
C ARG A 84 -9.83 -0.26 -6.31
N MET A 85 -8.79 -1.02 -5.96
CA MET A 85 -8.83 -2.49 -5.98
C MET A 85 -9.82 -3.10 -4.99
N THR A 86 -10.08 -2.41 -3.88
CA THR A 86 -11.03 -2.86 -2.85
C THR A 86 -12.38 -2.18 -2.94
N ALA A 87 -12.51 -1.15 -3.78
CA ALA A 87 -13.78 -0.49 -4.04
C ALA A 87 -14.69 -1.41 -4.86
N PHE A 88 -15.88 -1.68 -4.35
CA PHE A 88 -16.90 -2.46 -5.03
C PHE A 88 -18.22 -1.68 -5.03
N GLU A 89 -18.73 -1.37 -6.22
CA GLU A 89 -20.04 -0.75 -6.42
C GLU A 89 -20.93 -1.76 -7.13
N HIS A 90 -21.97 -2.26 -6.47
CA HIS A 90 -22.91 -3.19 -7.08
C HIS A 90 -24.35 -2.91 -6.65
N PRO A 91 -25.22 -2.42 -7.55
CA PRO A 91 -26.65 -2.38 -7.31
C PRO A 91 -27.20 -3.82 -7.41
N VAL A 92 -27.46 -4.44 -6.25
CA VAL A 92 -28.14 -5.74 -6.19
C VAL A 92 -29.61 -5.52 -6.56
N SER A 93 -29.99 -5.83 -7.80
CA SER A 93 -31.38 -5.83 -8.23
C SER A 93 -32.00 -7.21 -7.95
N VAL A 94 -32.79 -7.30 -6.88
CA VAL A 94 -33.62 -8.48 -6.61
C VAL A 94 -34.77 -8.52 -7.62
N HIS A 95 -34.72 -9.47 -8.55
CA HIS A 95 -35.90 -9.86 -9.31
C HIS A 95 -36.68 -10.85 -8.45
N GLY A 96 -37.88 -10.43 -8.01
CA GLY A 96 -38.87 -11.29 -7.36
C GLY A 96 -39.67 -12.10 -8.36
#